data_AF-A0A149QVY1-F1
#
_entry.id   AF-A0A149QVY1-F1
#
_cell.length_a   1.000
_cell.length_b   1.000
_cell.length_c   1.000
_cell.angle_alpha   90.00
_cell.angle_beta   90.00
_cell.angle_gamma   90.00
#
_symmetry.space_group_name_H-M   'P 1'
#
loop_
_entity.id
_entity.type
_entity.pdbx_description
1 polymer ?
#
loop_
_entity_poly.entity_id
_entity_poly.type
_entity_poly.pdbx_seq_one_letter_code
_entity_poly.pdbx_strand_id
1 'polypeptide(L)'
;MITTWRKEITYALKENGETWDDVIACTLSPKQWDIEFDDGYGTSCGKAFTAWTKYHVYFPAVYDGSEWVESVPRNPCDVAKEHVGGQ
;
A
#
# COMPACT_ATOMS: atom_id res chain seq x y z
N MET A 1 -0.61 9.76 12.29
CA MET A 1 -2.06 10.06 12.26
C MET A 1 -2.81 8.74 12.26
N ILE A 2 -4.11 8.70 12.57
CA ILE A 2 -4.85 7.43 12.56
C ILE A 2 -5.36 7.13 11.14
N THR A 3 -4.86 6.06 10.53
CA THR A 3 -5.31 5.56 9.23
C THR A 3 -5.69 4.07 9.29
N THR A 4 -6.11 3.51 8.15
CA THR A 4 -6.31 2.08 7.95
C THR A 4 -5.75 1.68 6.59
N TRP A 5 -5.40 0.41 6.40
CA TRP A 5 -4.93 -0.04 5.09
C TRP A 5 -6.00 0.09 4.01
N ARG A 6 -7.29 0.04 4.35
CA ARG A 6 -8.35 0.32 3.40
C ARG A 6 -8.21 1.74 2.85
N LYS A 7 -7.98 2.75 3.70
CA LYS A 7 -7.85 4.14 3.27
C LYS A 7 -6.63 4.31 2.37
N GLU A 8 -5.47 3.84 2.80
CA GLU A 8 -4.22 4.00 2.06
C GLU A 8 -4.20 3.22 0.74
N ILE A 9 -4.70 1.97 0.72
CA ILE A 9 -4.83 1.21 -0.52
C ILE A 9 -5.83 1.88 -1.47
N THR A 10 -6.94 2.42 -0.96
CA THR A 10 -7.91 3.16 -1.81
C THR A 10 -7.27 4.38 -2.45
N TYR A 11 -6.45 5.12 -1.70
CA TYR A 11 -5.70 6.25 -2.21
C TYR A 11 -4.72 5.81 -3.30
N ALA A 12 -3.90 4.80 -3.04
CA ALA A 12 -2.91 4.29 -4.00
C ALA A 12 -3.54 3.67 -5.26
N LEU A 13 -4.69 2.99 -5.13
CA LEU A 13 -5.48 2.52 -6.28
C LEU A 13 -5.90 3.70 -7.16
N LYS A 14 -6.45 4.74 -6.55
CA LYS A 14 -6.90 5.94 -7.27
C LYS A 14 -5.76 6.65 -8.00
N GLU A 15 -4.60 6.80 -7.38
CA GLU A 15 -3.40 7.40 -8.02
C GLU A 15 -2.96 6.61 -9.27
N ASN A 16 -3.14 5.29 -9.27
CA ASN A 16 -2.85 4.42 -10.43
C ASN A 16 -4.03 4.27 -11.41
N GLY A 17 -5.16 4.96 -11.18
CA GLY A 17 -6.36 4.83 -12.01
C GLY A 17 -7.08 3.48 -11.84
N GLU A 18 -6.87 2.78 -10.73
CA GLU A 18 -7.46 1.48 -10.40
C GLU A 18 -8.55 1.60 -9.33
N THR A 19 -9.33 0.54 -9.17
CA THR A 19 -10.37 0.42 -8.13
C THR A 19 -10.25 -0.89 -7.36
N TRP A 20 -11.03 -1.04 -6.29
CA TRP A 20 -11.09 -2.32 -5.56
C TRP A 20 -11.57 -3.50 -6.43
N ASP A 21 -12.31 -3.24 -7.51
CA ASP A 21 -12.75 -4.27 -8.46
C ASP A 21 -11.60 -4.82 -9.31
N ASP A 22 -10.45 -4.14 -9.33
CA ASP A 22 -9.23 -4.62 -9.99
C ASP A 22 -8.35 -5.46 -9.06
N VAL A 23 -8.60 -5.45 -7.75
CA VAL A 23 -7.87 -6.24 -6.76
C VAL A 23 -8.23 -7.72 -6.91
N ILE A 24 -7.21 -8.54 -7.18
CA ILE A 24 -7.37 -9.98 -7.41
C ILE A 24 -6.98 -10.80 -6.17
N ALA A 25 -6.03 -10.30 -5.38
CA ALA A 25 -5.57 -10.95 -4.17
C ALA A 25 -4.99 -9.93 -3.18
N CYS A 26 -5.12 -10.22 -1.89
CA CYS A 26 -4.43 -9.50 -0.82
C CYS A 26 -4.08 -10.48 0.30
N THR A 27 -2.90 -10.33 0.90
CA THR A 27 -2.50 -11.16 2.05
C THR A 27 -3.27 -10.82 3.32
N LEU A 28 -3.88 -9.63 3.39
CA LEU A 28 -4.80 -9.23 4.45
C LEU A 28 -6.24 -9.61 4.07
N SER A 29 -6.99 -10.08 5.05
CA SER A 29 -8.44 -10.20 4.94
C SER A 29 -9.13 -8.83 4.92
N PRO A 30 -10.36 -8.72 4.37
CA PRO A 30 -11.10 -7.46 4.36
C PRO A 30 -11.26 -6.81 5.73
N LYS A 31 -11.42 -7.61 6.80
CA LYS A 31 -11.50 -7.10 8.18
C LYS A 31 -10.17 -6.51 8.67
N GLN A 32 -9.04 -7.02 8.17
CA GLN A 32 -7.72 -6.50 8.53
C GLN A 32 -7.37 -5.22 7.78
N TRP A 33 -8.06 -4.91 6.68
CA TRP A 33 -7.91 -3.61 6.01
C TRP A 33 -8.46 -2.45 6.85
N ASP A 34 -9.40 -2.74 7.75
CA ASP A 34 -10.11 -1.75 8.56
C ASP A 34 -9.55 -1.58 9.98
N ILE A 35 -8.43 -2.25 10.29
CA ILE A 35 -7.76 -2.06 11.59
C ILE A 35 -7.06 -0.70 11.57
N GLU A 36 -7.40 0.14 12.53
CA GLU A 36 -6.75 1.42 12.75
C GLU A 36 -5.33 1.24 13.27
N PHE A 37 -4.40 2.05 12.76
CA PHE A 37 -3.03 2.15 13.24
C PHE A 37 -2.52 3.59 13.10
N ASP A 38 -1.49 3.93 13.86
CA ASP A 38 -0.80 5.22 13.74
C ASP A 38 0.20 5.14 12.58
N ASP A 39 -0.02 5.93 11.53
CA ASP A 39 0.88 6.09 10.38
C ASP A 39 1.89 7.23 10.56
N GLY A 40 1.98 7.77 11.78
CA GLY A 40 2.87 8.86 12.15
C GLY A 40 4.29 8.39 12.45
N TYR A 41 5.10 9.30 12.98
CA TYR A 41 6.51 9.05 13.26
C TYR A 41 6.73 8.14 14.48
N GLY A 42 7.89 7.48 14.51
CA GLY A 42 8.44 6.81 15.69
C GLY A 42 8.44 5.28 15.63
N THR A 43 7.45 4.65 14.99
CA THR A 43 7.46 3.20 14.69
C THR A 43 6.37 2.82 13.71
N SER A 44 6.64 1.80 12.88
CA SER A 44 5.59 1.13 12.11
C SER A 44 4.58 0.45 13.04
N CYS A 45 3.30 0.67 12.77
CA CYS A 45 2.17 0.07 13.48
C CYS A 45 1.25 -0.73 12.54
N GLY A 46 1.28 -0.43 11.24
CA GLY A 46 0.52 -1.12 10.21
C GLY A 46 0.98 -2.56 10.01
N LYS A 47 0.02 -3.46 9.78
CA LYS A 47 0.35 -4.86 9.49
C LYS A 47 0.93 -5.00 8.08
N ALA A 48 2.05 -5.72 7.94
CA ALA A 48 2.61 -6.00 6.63
C ALA A 48 1.60 -6.64 5.66
N PHE A 49 1.60 -6.22 4.40
CA PHE A 49 0.73 -6.76 3.37
C PHE A 49 1.35 -6.77 1.98
N THR A 50 0.73 -7.53 1.09
CA THR A 50 0.90 -7.38 -0.35
C THR A 50 -0.47 -7.54 -1.00
N ALA A 51 -0.83 -6.63 -1.91
CA ALA A 51 -2.04 -6.70 -2.71
C ALA A 51 -1.70 -6.68 -4.19
N TRP A 52 -2.40 -7.50 -4.98
CA TRP A 52 -2.21 -7.59 -6.41
C TRP A 52 -3.49 -7.17 -7.11
N THR A 53 -3.34 -6.26 -8.07
CA THR A 53 -4.39 -5.99 -9.05
C THR A 53 -4.06 -6.67 -10.38
N LYS A 54 -4.86 -6.39 -11.40
CA LYS A 54 -4.55 -6.77 -12.79
C LYS A 54 -3.29 -6.07 -13.30
N TYR A 55 -2.96 -4.88 -12.79
CA TYR A 55 -1.93 -4.01 -13.34
C TYR A 55 -0.72 -3.79 -12.41
N HIS A 56 -0.93 -3.77 -11.09
CA HIS A 56 0.11 -3.41 -10.10
C HIS A 56 0.17 -4.38 -8.91
N VAL A 57 1.29 -4.29 -8.17
CA VAL A 57 1.48 -4.86 -6.84
C VAL A 57 1.63 -3.72 -5.86
N TYR A 58 0.86 -3.76 -4.78
CA TYR A 58 0.84 -2.77 -3.70
C TYR A 58 1.44 -3.36 -2.42
N PHE A 59 2.21 -2.55 -1.69
CA PHE A 59 2.89 -2.96 -0.46
C PHE A 59 3.14 -1.75 0.45
N PRO A 60 3.29 -1.96 1.77
CA PRO A 60 3.55 -0.86 2.70
C PRO A 60 4.97 -0.33 2.52
N ALA A 61 5.12 0.98 2.64
CA ALA A 61 6.38 1.70 2.71
C ALA A 61 6.46 2.48 4.03
N VAL A 62 7.69 2.77 4.49
CA VAL A 62 7.91 3.47 5.75
C VAL A 62 9.14 4.38 5.68
N TYR A 63 9.05 5.54 6.32
CA TYR A 63 10.18 6.43 6.62
C TYR A 63 9.98 7.10 7.98
N ASP A 64 10.97 6.95 8.86
CA ASP A 64 10.94 7.44 10.25
C ASP A 64 9.66 7.02 11.03
N GLY A 65 9.15 5.82 10.75
CA GLY A 65 7.92 5.28 11.32
C GLY A 65 6.65 5.70 10.57
N SER A 66 6.68 6.76 9.77
CA SER A 66 5.52 7.17 8.98
C SER A 66 5.26 6.18 7.84
N GLU A 67 4.04 5.68 7.73
CA GLU A 67 3.67 4.57 6.84
C GLU A 67 2.72 5.02 5.71
N TRP A 68 2.94 4.50 4.51
CA TRP A 68 2.06 4.70 3.36
C TRP A 68 2.05 3.47 2.45
N VAL A 69 1.31 3.52 1.33
CA VAL A 69 1.26 2.44 0.34
C VAL A 69 2.01 2.82 -0.91
N GLU A 70 2.94 1.94 -1.31
CA GLU A 70 3.65 2.01 -2.58
C GLU A 70 3.18 0.94 -3.55
N SER A 71 3.52 1.14 -4.82
CA SER A 71 3.20 0.17 -5.87
C SER A 71 4.22 0.12 -7.00
N VAL A 72 4.24 -1.04 -7.68
CA VAL A 72 5.00 -1.28 -8.91
C VAL A 72 4.15 -2.04 -9.93
N PRO A 73 4.45 -1.94 -11.23
CA PRO A 73 3.79 -2.78 -12.24
C PRO A 73 3.90 -4.26 -11.91
N ARG A 74 2.80 -4.99 -12.08
CA ARG A 74 2.73 -6.41 -11.77
C ARG A 74 3.61 -7.27 -12.68
N ASN A 75 3.64 -6.91 -13.96
CA ASN A 75 4.38 -7.65 -14.98
C ASN A 75 5.65 -6.87 -15.36
N PRO A 76 6.71 -7.56 -15.82
CA PRO A 76 7.90 -6.89 -16.33
C PRO A 76 7.56 -5.85 -17.40
N CYS A 77 8.14 -4.65 -17.27
CA CYS A 77 7.99 -3.54 -18.21
C CYS A 77 9.16 -2.56 -18.04
N ASP A 78 9.19 -1.51 -18.87
CA ASP A 78 10.26 -0.50 -18.86
C ASP A 78 10.04 0.63 -17.83
N VAL A 79 8.98 0.54 -17.00
CA VAL A 79 8.71 1.53 -15.94
C VAL A 79 9.62 1.25 -14.75
N ALA A 80 10.58 2.13 -14.52
CA ALA A 80 11.44 2.10 -13.33
C ALA A 80 10.73 2.76 -12.15
N LYS A 81 10.78 2.12 -10.98
CA LYS A 81 10.31 2.69 -9.71
C LYS A 81 11.47 3.43 -9.04
N GLU A 82 11.23 4.67 -8.62
CA GLU A 82 12.20 5.42 -7.82
C GLU A 82 12.41 4.78 -6.44
N HIS A 83 13.48 5.15 -5.76
CA HIS A 83 13.75 4.69 -4.40
C HIS A 83 12.58 5.02 -3.48
N VAL A 84 12.10 4.02 -2.75
CA VAL A 84 11.01 4.16 -1.78
C VAL A 84 11.61 4.46 -0.41
N GLY A 85 11.04 5.45 0.29
CA GLY A 85 11.54 5.93 1.58
C GLY A 85 12.57 7.03 1.41
N GLY A 86 13.39 7.23 2.45
CA GLY A 86 14.42 8.25 2.50
C GLY A 86 15.60 7.81 3.37
N GLN A 87 16.72 8.52 3.24
CA GLN A 87 17.88 8.42 4.13
C GLN A 87 17.85 9.53 5.17
#